data_AF-A0A7V9M312-F1
#
_entry.id   AF-A0A7V9M312-F1
#
_cell.length_a   1.000
_cell.length_b   1.000
_cell.length_c   1.000
_cell.angle_alpha   90.00
_cell.angle_beta   90.00
_cell.angle_gamma   90.00
#
_symmetry.space_group_name_H-M   'P 1'
#
loop_
_entity.id
_entity.type
_entity.pdbx_description
1 polymer ?
#
loop_
_entity_poly.entity_id
_entity_poly.type
_entity_poly.pdbx_seq_one_letter_code
_entity_poly.pdbx_strand_id
1 'polypeptide(L)'
;MVRIFVEIILFWLFVYKYIPKLMTFEGRNFDILAGLSAPVITYFGFVKHKLSKRFIIIWNIIGLLLLLNIVINAILSAPFPFQQFAFNQPNIAVLYFPFVWLPCFIVPVVLFSHLVLIRQLSNK
;
A
#
# COMPACT_ATOMS: atom_id res chain seq x y z
N MET A 1 7.17 -2.00 -6.38
CA MET A 1 8.38 -2.51 -5.67
C MET A 1 8.43 -2.05 -4.22
N VAL A 2 8.31 -0.75 -3.91
CA VAL A 2 8.31 -0.24 -2.51
C VAL A 2 7.33 -1.01 -1.61
N ARG A 3 6.13 -1.34 -2.11
CA ARG A 3 5.12 -2.12 -1.38
C ARG A 3 5.62 -3.46 -0.81
N ILE A 4 6.49 -4.19 -1.53
CA ILE A 4 7.02 -5.49 -1.03
C ILE A 4 7.91 -5.26 0.20
N PHE A 5 8.82 -4.29 0.12
CA PHE A 5 9.71 -3.98 1.24
C PHE A 5 8.91 -3.50 2.46
N VAL A 6 7.91 -2.65 2.23
CA VAL A 6 7.01 -2.18 3.29
C VAL A 6 6.27 -3.36 3.94
N GLU A 7 5.72 -4.30 3.17
CA GLU A 7 5.03 -5.49 3.71
C GLU A 7 5.92 -6.34 4.61
N ILE A 8 7.18 -6.56 4.22
CA ILE A 8 8.12 -7.35 5.02
C ILE A 8 8.39 -6.64 6.36
N ILE A 9 8.58 -5.32 6.33
CA ILE A 9 8.77 -4.51 7.53
C ILE A 9 7.53 -4.54 8.42
N LEU A 10 6.33 -4.40 7.84
CA LEU A 10 5.08 -4.48 8.58
C LEU A 10 4.92 -5.86 9.25
N PHE A 11 5.26 -6.94 8.56
CA PHE A 11 5.24 -8.28 9.15
C PHE A 11 6.18 -8.40 10.35
N TRP A 12 7.40 -7.85 10.27
CA TRP A 12 8.31 -7.82 11.42
C TRP A 12 7.74 -7.00 12.58
N LEU A 13 7.20 -5.81 12.32
CA LEU A 13 6.55 -4.98 13.34
C LEU A 13 5.37 -5.70 14.00
N PHE A 14 4.65 -6.53 13.25
CA PHE A 14 3.58 -7.36 13.79
C PHE A 14 4.13 -8.42 14.75
N VAL A 15 5.20 -9.13 14.37
CA VAL A 15 5.87 -10.12 15.23
C VAL A 15 6.34 -9.49 16.56
N TYR A 16 6.86 -8.26 16.50
CA TYR A 16 7.27 -7.48 17.68
C TYR A 16 6.12 -6.76 18.40
N LYS A 17 4.86 -6.98 17.98
CA LYS A 17 3.64 -6.42 18.59
C LYS A 17 3.44 -4.90 18.46
N TYR A 18 4.08 -4.25 17.49
CA TYR A 18 3.97 -2.80 17.24
C TYR A 18 2.87 -2.41 16.24
N ILE A 19 2.36 -3.36 15.46
CA ILE A 19 1.20 -3.17 14.57
C ILE A 19 0.32 -4.43 14.59
N PRO A 20 -0.99 -4.34 14.28
CA PRO A 20 -1.86 -5.52 14.28
C PRO A 20 -1.69 -6.43 13.05
N LYS A 21 -2.09 -7.70 13.20
CA LYS A 21 -2.11 -8.68 12.10
C LYS A 21 -2.85 -8.19 10.85
N LEU A 22 -3.95 -7.46 11.03
CA LEU A 22 -4.77 -6.93 9.93
C LEU A 22 -3.99 -6.00 8.99
N MET A 23 -2.91 -5.39 9.46
CA MET A 23 -2.01 -4.51 8.68
C MET A 23 -0.97 -5.27 7.84
N THR A 24 -0.92 -6.60 7.95
CA THR A 24 0.05 -7.45 7.25
C THR A 24 -0.60 -8.24 6.12
N PHE A 25 0.21 -8.83 5.25
CA PHE A 25 -0.24 -9.75 4.21
C PHE A 25 -0.96 -11.01 4.71
N GLU A 26 -0.77 -11.41 5.98
CA GLU A 26 -1.57 -12.49 6.59
C GLU A 26 -2.98 -12.04 7.00
N GLY A 27 -3.20 -10.73 7.04
CA GLY A 27 -4.44 -10.10 7.44
C GLY A 27 -5.23 -9.60 6.24
N ARG A 28 -5.43 -8.29 6.17
CA ARG A 28 -6.25 -7.63 5.14
C ARG A 28 -5.43 -6.84 4.14
N ASN A 29 -4.09 -6.88 4.25
CA ASN A 29 -3.21 -6.08 3.43
C ASN A 29 -2.69 -6.84 2.21
N PHE A 30 -3.34 -6.67 1.06
CA PHE A 30 -2.95 -7.38 -0.17
C PHE A 30 -1.94 -6.61 -1.03
N ASP A 31 -1.27 -5.60 -0.48
CA ASP A 31 -0.28 -4.79 -1.21
C ASP A 31 0.92 -5.59 -1.70
N ILE A 32 1.21 -6.74 -1.11
CA ILE A 32 2.24 -7.67 -1.62
C ILE A 32 1.94 -8.12 -3.06
N LEU A 33 0.67 -8.38 -3.39
CA LEU A 33 0.24 -8.82 -4.72
C LEU A 33 0.37 -7.69 -5.75
N ALA A 34 0.01 -6.47 -5.35
CA ALA A 34 0.26 -5.28 -6.16
C ALA A 34 1.77 -5.05 -6.38
N GLY A 35 2.56 -5.28 -5.33
CA GLY A 35 4.02 -5.20 -5.37
C GLY A 35 4.66 -6.19 -6.34
N LEU A 36 4.22 -7.45 -6.30
CA LEU A 36 4.71 -8.55 -7.15
C LEU A 36 4.23 -8.46 -8.59
N SER A 37 3.02 -7.95 -8.83
CA SER A 37 2.51 -7.76 -10.19
C SER A 37 3.14 -6.55 -10.90
N ALA A 38 3.66 -5.55 -10.16
CA ALA A 38 4.20 -4.33 -10.75
C ALA A 38 5.31 -4.57 -11.82
N PRO A 39 6.35 -5.40 -11.61
CA PRO A 39 7.37 -5.66 -12.64
C PRO A 39 6.79 -6.29 -13.91
N VAL A 40 5.80 -7.18 -13.77
CA VAL A 40 5.10 -7.82 -14.89
C VAL A 40 4.35 -6.75 -15.70
N ILE A 41 3.59 -5.88 -15.02
CA ILE A 41 2.86 -4.79 -15.68
C ILE A 41 3.81 -3.81 -16.35
N THR A 42 4.92 -3.44 -15.70
CA THR A 42 5.91 -2.55 -16.28
C THR A 42 6.53 -3.16 -17.54
N TYR A 43 6.96 -4.41 -17.48
CA TYR A 43 7.59 -5.10 -18.61
C TYR A 43 6.62 -5.29 -19.78
N PHE A 44 5.44 -5.86 -19.54
CA PHE A 44 4.49 -6.14 -20.62
C PHE A 44 3.74 -4.90 -21.11
N GLY A 45 3.54 -3.89 -20.26
CA GLY A 45 2.85 -2.65 -20.60
C GLY A 45 3.74 -1.63 -21.31
N PHE A 46 4.96 -1.42 -20.83
CA PHE A 46 5.82 -0.34 -21.32
C PHE A 46 7.02 -0.80 -22.14
N VAL A 47 7.56 -2.00 -21.90
CA VAL A 47 8.72 -2.50 -22.68
C VAL A 47 8.25 -3.29 -23.91
N LYS A 48 7.30 -4.22 -23.72
CA LYS A 48 6.78 -5.05 -24.82
C LYS A 48 5.54 -4.47 -25.48
N HIS A 49 4.93 -3.42 -24.92
CA HIS A 49 3.69 -2.80 -25.42
C HIS A 49 2.55 -3.79 -25.72
N LYS A 50 2.47 -4.89 -24.96
CA LYS A 50 1.46 -5.95 -25.14
C LYS A 50 0.17 -5.70 -24.37
N LEU A 51 0.21 -4.86 -23.34
CA LEU A 51 -0.97 -4.52 -22.54
C LEU A 51 -1.63 -3.25 -23.07
N SER A 52 -2.96 -3.26 -23.13
CA SER A 52 -3.72 -2.06 -23.49
C SER A 52 -3.63 -0.99 -22.39
N LYS A 53 -3.73 0.29 -22.78
CA LYS A 53 -3.79 1.41 -21.83
C LYS A 53 -4.89 1.21 -20.79
N ARG A 54 -6.07 0.73 -21.22
CA ARG A 54 -7.21 0.43 -20.34
C ARG A 54 -6.86 -0.58 -19.25
N PHE A 55 -6.11 -1.63 -19.59
CA PHE A 55 -5.67 -2.62 -18.62
C PHE A 55 -4.71 -2.02 -17.57
N ILE A 56 -3.76 -1.19 -18.00
CA ILE A 56 -2.82 -0.52 -17.09
C ILE A 56 -3.56 0.47 -16.16
N ILE A 57 -4.58 1.17 -16.66
CA ILE A 57 -5.43 2.04 -15.84
C ILE A 57 -6.21 1.22 -14.80
N ILE A 58 -6.85 0.11 -15.20
CA ILE A 58 -7.57 -0.78 -14.28
C ILE A 58 -6.63 -1.29 -13.18
N TRP A 59 -5.42 -1.73 -13.55
CA TRP A 59 -4.42 -2.16 -12.57
C TRP A 59 -4.04 -1.05 -11.58
N ASN A 60 -3.89 0.20 -12.05
CA ASN A 60 -3.64 1.34 -11.16
C ASN A 60 -4.83 1.63 -10.23
N ILE A 61 -6.07 1.52 -10.71
CA ILE A 61 -7.28 1.69 -9.89
C ILE A 61 -7.35 0.61 -8.81
N ILE A 62 -7.08 -0.65 -9.15
CA ILE A 62 -7.01 -1.75 -8.16
C ILE A 62 -5.91 -1.45 -7.13
N GLY A 63 -4.73 -1.01 -7.59
CA GLY A 63 -3.63 -0.60 -6.70
C GLY A 63 -4.00 0.54 -5.74
N LEU A 64 -4.82 1.50 -6.19
CA LEU A 64 -5.35 2.60 -5.36
C LEU A 64 -6.37 2.09 -4.33
N LEU A 65 -7.27 1.19 -4.71
CA LEU A 65 -8.25 0.61 -3.80
C LEU A 65 -7.56 -0.20 -2.68
N LEU A 66 -6.52 -0.96 -3.02
CA LEU A 66 -5.70 -1.65 -2.04
C LEU A 66 -4.98 -0.68 -1.09
N LEU A 67 -4.37 0.38 -1.63
CA LEU A 67 -3.73 1.42 -0.83
C LEU A 67 -4.73 2.09 0.12
N LEU A 68 -5.92 2.44 -0.37
CA LEU A 68 -6.95 3.06 0.45
C LEU A 68 -7.42 2.11 1.55
N ASN A 69 -7.58 0.81 1.23
CA ASN A 69 -7.95 -0.20 2.21
C ASN A 69 -6.95 -0.25 3.36
N ILE A 70 -5.64 -0.32 3.07
CA ILE A 70 -4.63 -0.37 4.13
C ILE A 70 -4.55 0.94 4.91
N VAL A 71 -4.65 2.10 4.26
CA VAL A 71 -4.63 3.40 4.93
C VAL A 71 -5.81 3.55 5.90
N ILE A 72 -7.03 3.17 5.48
CA ILE A 72 -8.21 3.22 6.36
C ILE A 72 -8.00 2.31 7.58
N ASN A 73 -7.57 1.07 7.36
CA ASN A 73 -7.29 0.13 8.45
C ASN A 73 -6.17 0.65 9.38
N ALA A 74 -5.14 1.31 8.83
CA ALA A 74 -4.03 1.87 9.59
C ALA A 74 -4.48 2.98 10.51
N ILE A 75 -5.32 3.90 10.00
CA ILE A 75 -5.88 5.01 10.76
C ILE A 75 -6.80 4.46 11.85
N LEU A 76 -7.73 3.57 11.50
CA LEU A 76 -8.69 3.01 12.45
C LEU A 76 -8.07 2.03 13.46
N SER A 77 -6.81 1.62 13.25
CA SER A 77 -6.05 0.80 14.22
C SER A 77 -5.05 1.61 15.03
N ALA A 78 -4.81 2.88 14.70
CA ALA A 78 -3.90 3.73 15.46
C ALA A 78 -4.53 4.08 16.83
N PRO A 79 -3.71 4.22 17.89
CA PRO A 79 -4.18 4.42 19.27
C PRO A 79 -4.65 5.86 19.53
N PHE A 80 -5.59 6.33 18.72
CA PHE A 80 -6.25 7.63 18.84
C PHE A 80 -7.71 7.44 19.29
N PRO A 81 -8.41 8.50 19.73
CA PRO A 81 -9.79 8.40 20.20
C PRO A 81 -10.78 7.79 19.18
N PHE A 82 -10.46 7.86 17.88
CA PHE A 82 -11.26 7.29 16.81
C PHE A 82 -10.89 5.84 16.44
N GLN A 83 -10.05 5.15 17.24
CA GLN A 83 -9.70 3.76 17.02
C GLN A 83 -10.95 2.87 16.98
N GLN A 84 -11.06 2.01 15.96
CA GLN A 84 -12.15 1.06 15.77
C GLN A 84 -11.69 -0.39 15.67
N PHE A 85 -10.41 -0.62 15.36
CA PHE A 85 -9.83 -1.95 15.20
C PHE A 85 -8.62 -2.15 16.11
N ALA A 86 -8.22 -3.41 16.28
CA ALA A 86 -6.92 -3.78 16.86
C ALA A 86 -6.66 -3.27 18.29
N PHE A 87 -7.67 -3.21 19.14
CA PHE A 87 -7.53 -2.75 20.54
C PHE A 87 -6.47 -3.52 21.35
N ASN A 88 -6.30 -4.82 21.08
CA ASN A 88 -5.30 -5.64 21.77
C ASN A 88 -3.85 -5.39 21.29
N GLN A 89 -3.68 -4.89 20.06
CA GLN A 89 -2.36 -4.67 19.45
C GLN A 89 -2.46 -3.50 18.45
N PRO A 90 -2.55 -2.25 18.94
CA PRO A 90 -2.76 -1.08 18.10
C PRO A 90 -1.58 -0.80 17.17
N ASN A 91 -1.82 0.01 16.15
CA ASN A 91 -0.80 0.49 15.23
C ASN A 91 0.00 1.63 15.88
N ILE A 92 0.91 1.28 16.79
CA ILE A 92 1.79 2.24 17.46
C ILE A 92 3.03 2.57 16.65
N ALA A 93 3.48 1.66 15.77
CA ALA A 93 4.72 1.82 15.00
C ALA A 93 4.79 3.16 14.26
N VAL A 94 3.69 3.55 13.60
CA VAL A 94 3.61 4.77 12.77
C VAL A 94 3.81 6.07 13.55
N LEU A 95 3.85 6.02 14.88
CA LEU A 95 4.12 7.18 15.74
C LEU A 95 5.62 7.37 16.02
N TYR A 96 6.44 6.38 15.69
CA TYR A 96 7.87 6.36 16.00
C TYR A 96 8.73 6.45 14.74
N PHE A 97 9.92 7.01 14.88
CA PHE A 97 10.94 6.96 13.83
C PHE A 97 11.45 5.51 13.67
N PRO A 98 11.72 5.03 12.44
CA PRO A 98 11.54 5.70 11.15
C PRO A 98 10.14 5.54 10.53
N PHE A 99 9.24 4.80 11.18
CA PHE A 99 7.97 4.36 10.60
C PHE A 99 6.93 5.47 10.43
N VAL A 100 7.09 6.62 11.10
CA VAL A 100 6.30 7.83 10.83
C VAL A 100 6.42 8.31 9.37
N TRP A 101 7.49 7.93 8.66
CA TRP A 101 7.64 8.23 7.24
C TRP A 101 6.68 7.42 6.35
N LEU A 102 6.09 6.33 6.85
CA LEU A 102 5.08 5.57 6.11
C LEU A 102 3.86 6.45 5.79
N PRO A 103 3.11 6.98 6.78
CA PRO A 103 1.97 7.86 6.49
C PRO A 103 2.38 9.24 5.96
N CYS A 104 3.53 9.79 6.40
CA CYS A 104 3.91 11.15 6.04
C CYS A 104 4.56 11.28 4.66
N PHE A 105 5.14 10.22 4.11
CA PHE A 105 5.89 10.30 2.85
C PHE A 105 5.58 9.15 1.88
N ILE A 106 5.77 7.90 2.32
CA ILE A 106 5.66 6.73 1.43
C ILE A 106 4.24 6.60 0.87
N VAL A 107 3.21 6.66 1.72
CA VAL A 107 1.81 6.57 1.29
C VAL A 107 1.44 7.69 0.30
N PRO A 108 1.68 8.99 0.61
CA PRO A 108 1.45 10.08 -0.34
C PRO A 108 2.17 9.90 -1.69
N VAL A 109 3.43 9.46 -1.68
CA VAL A 109 4.20 9.26 -2.92
C VAL A 109 3.63 8.11 -3.76
N VAL A 110 3.23 7.00 -3.13
CA VAL A 110 2.59 5.87 -3.83
C VAL A 110 1.24 6.28 -4.41
N LEU A 111 0.43 7.01 -3.64
CA LEU A 111 -0.84 7.58 -4.12
C LEU A 111 -0.61 8.48 -5.35
N PHE A 112 0.30 9.44 -5.23
CA PHE A 112 0.63 10.37 -6.31
C PHE A 112 1.11 9.65 -7.57
N SER A 113 1.93 8.62 -7.42
CA SER A 113 2.44 7.82 -8.55
C SER A 113 1.31 7.16 -9.34
N HIS A 114 0.30 6.62 -8.67
CA HIS A 114 -0.89 6.07 -9.33
C HIS A 114 -1.70 7.15 -10.06
N LEU A 115 -1.92 8.30 -9.43
CA LEU A 115 -2.68 9.41 -10.03
C LEU A 115 -1.99 9.96 -11.28
N VAL A 116 -0.66 10.13 -11.24
CA VAL A 116 0.14 10.56 -12.39
C VAL A 116 0.05 9.56 -13.53
N LEU A 117 0.20 8.26 -13.25
CA LEU A 117 0.09 7.22 -14.29
C LEU A 117 -1.30 7.19 -14.93
N ILE A 118 -2.36 7.28 -14.14
CA ILE A 118 -3.72 7.35 -14.67
C ILE A 118 -3.88 8.58 -15.57
N ARG A 119 -3.47 9.77 -15.10
CA ARG A 119 -3.54 11.01 -15.88
C ARG A 119 -2.77 10.91 -17.20
N GLN A 120 -1.55 10.38 -17.16
CA GLN A 120 -0.71 10.22 -18.36
C GLN A 120 -1.32 9.27 -19.39
N LEU A 121 -1.98 8.21 -18.94
CA LEU A 121 -2.61 7.22 -19.81
C LEU A 121 -3.99 7.64 -20.31
N SER A 122 -4.68 8.53 -19.60
CA SER A 122 -5.99 9.08 -20.01
C SER A 122 -5.88 10.27 -20.97
N ASN A 123 -4.80 11.07 -20.89
CA ASN A 123 -4.61 12.26 -21.72
C ASN A 123 -3.87 11.99 -23.04
N LYS A 124 -3.50 10.74 -23.32
CA LYS A 124 -2.84 10.28 -24.56
C LYS A 124 -3.73 9.27 -25.28
#